data_AF-A0A3M1PVV5-F1
#
_entry.id   AF-A0A3M1PVV5-F1
#
_cell.length_a   1.000
_cell.length_b   1.000
_cell.length_c   1.000
_cell.angle_alpha   90.00
_cell.angle_beta   90.00
_cell.angle_gamma   90.00
#
_symmetry.space_group_name_H-M   'P 1'
#
loop_
_entity.id
_entity.type
_entity.pdbx_description
1 polymer ?
#
loop_
_entity_poly.entity_id
_entity_poly.type
_entity_poly.pdbx_seq_one_letter_code
_entity_poly.pdbx_strand_id
1 'polypeptide(L)'
;MLRISRTGRHPVPCFVLTMILGALMLAGQIAATSASPGESRKKGPRDVFAQLDELFPTANVYRTASGAPGPAYWQQKVDYVISVRLDEKAKTITGEETITYHNNSPDTLRYLWVQLDQNRFRKDSKAVLSSTVSPDERKMRFEALDAILQIQEKGYGDVITAVTDATGQPLAHHVVDSFMRIDLPKPLPAKGTFTFRIAWHYVIPEGRVVGARGGYEEFKDGNAIFFLAQWYPRLAAYTDYGGWRVMPFLGSGEFTVEFGDFDVRITVPADHVVAATGTLQNPEEVLTARQRNRLKKAAKAKKPLFIITPEEAKKNEQSAATDTKTWHFKAENVRDFAWASSRKFIWDA
;
A
#
# COMPACT_ATOMS: atom_id res chain seq x y z
N MET A 1 27.98 -19.82 56.96
CA MET A 1 26.75 -19.94 57.78
C MET A 1 25.57 -20.09 56.82
N LEU A 2 24.63 -21.04 56.95
CA LEU A 2 24.44 -22.11 57.94
C LEU A 2 23.98 -23.39 57.20
N ARG A 3 24.33 -24.59 57.69
CA ARG A 3 23.71 -25.87 57.25
C ARG A 3 22.31 -26.00 57.88
N ILE A 4 21.41 -26.83 57.34
CA ILE A 4 21.01 -28.18 57.84
C ILE A 4 19.90 -28.66 56.85
N SER A 5 19.97 -29.77 56.09
CA SER A 5 19.98 -31.22 56.41
C SER A 5 18.67 -31.74 57.05
N ARG A 6 18.10 -32.93 56.79
CA ARG A 6 18.46 -34.10 55.95
C ARG A 6 17.28 -35.12 55.99
N THR A 7 17.15 -36.01 54.98
CA THR A 7 16.61 -37.41 55.03
C THR A 7 15.16 -37.71 55.50
N GLY A 8 14.47 -38.79 55.06
CA GLY A 8 14.76 -39.77 53.98
C GLY A 8 13.95 -41.10 54.02
N ARG A 9 13.83 -41.77 52.85
CA ARG A 9 13.70 -43.23 52.55
C ARG A 9 12.58 -44.15 53.17
N HIS A 10 11.70 -44.66 52.25
CA HIS A 10 11.33 -46.08 51.98
C HIS A 10 10.62 -46.97 53.08
N PRO A 11 10.12 -48.20 52.78
CA PRO A 11 9.25 -48.70 51.67
C PRO A 11 8.12 -49.73 52.09
N VAL A 12 7.09 -49.99 51.23
CA VAL A 12 6.46 -51.31 50.75
C VAL A 12 6.04 -52.42 51.80
N PRO A 13 5.15 -53.46 51.61
CA PRO A 13 4.21 -53.91 50.53
C PRO A 13 2.72 -54.29 50.92
N CYS A 14 1.94 -54.69 49.89
CA CYS A 14 0.85 -55.72 49.76
C CYS A 14 -0.04 -56.26 50.91
N PHE A 15 -1.35 -56.40 50.63
CA PHE A 15 -2.21 -57.65 50.56
C PHE A 15 -3.73 -57.24 50.46
N VAL A 16 -4.75 -58.06 50.07
CA VAL A 16 -4.93 -58.99 48.92
C VAL A 16 -6.43 -59.40 48.76
N LEU A 17 -6.96 -59.54 47.53
CA LEU A 17 -8.28 -60.14 47.11
C LEU A 17 -9.59 -59.48 47.64
N THR A 18 -10.74 -59.48 46.92
CA THR A 18 -11.47 -60.67 46.41
C THR A 18 -12.42 -60.38 45.21
N MET A 19 -12.67 -61.41 44.39
CA MET A 19 -13.62 -61.63 43.26
C MET A 19 -14.75 -60.61 42.99
N ILE A 20 -14.98 -60.14 41.75
CA ILE A 20 -15.59 -60.81 40.55
C ILE A 20 -17.06 -61.23 40.75
N LEU A 21 -18.01 -60.52 40.12
CA LEU A 21 -18.82 -60.95 38.94
C LEU A 21 -19.96 -59.93 38.67
N GLY A 22 -20.26 -59.61 37.40
CA GLY A 22 -21.46 -58.81 37.06
C GLY A 22 -21.28 -57.87 35.87
N ALA A 23 -21.41 -58.39 34.65
CA ALA A 23 -21.46 -57.57 33.43
C ALA A 23 -22.90 -57.23 33.05
N LEU A 24 -23.21 -55.94 32.83
CA LEU A 24 -23.96 -55.42 31.67
C LEU A 24 -24.14 -53.88 31.76
N MET A 25 -24.07 -53.21 30.61
CA MET A 25 -24.61 -51.86 30.30
C MET A 25 -24.22 -50.71 31.27
N LEU A 26 -23.50 -49.68 30.84
CA LEU A 26 -23.99 -48.73 29.84
C LEU A 26 -22.84 -47.93 29.20
N ALA A 27 -22.62 -48.11 27.90
CA ALA A 27 -21.72 -47.24 27.12
C ALA A 27 -22.46 -45.92 26.79
N GLY A 28 -22.58 -45.04 27.78
CA GLY A 28 -23.11 -43.69 27.61
C GLY A 28 -22.08 -42.79 26.91
N GLN A 29 -22.32 -42.47 25.64
CA GLN A 29 -21.43 -41.62 24.84
C GLN A 29 -21.27 -40.24 25.47
N ILE A 30 -20.05 -39.86 25.86
CA ILE A 30 -19.67 -38.45 25.87
C ILE A 30 -19.50 -38.04 24.41
N ALA A 31 -20.61 -37.71 23.77
CA ALA A 31 -20.60 -37.01 22.50
C ALA A 31 -20.04 -35.60 22.76
N ALA A 32 -18.72 -35.46 22.66
CA ALA A 32 -18.11 -34.16 22.50
C ALA A 32 -18.66 -33.56 21.21
N THR A 33 -19.65 -32.69 21.34
CA THR A 33 -20.21 -31.93 20.22
C THR A 33 -19.12 -30.99 19.71
N SER A 34 -18.40 -31.45 18.68
CA SER A 34 -17.58 -30.60 17.84
C SER A 34 -18.52 -29.62 17.13
N ALA A 35 -18.81 -28.50 17.80
CA ALA A 35 -19.54 -27.40 17.22
C ALA A 35 -18.66 -26.80 16.11
N SER A 36 -18.87 -27.25 14.87
CA SER A 36 -18.30 -26.60 13.70
C SER A 36 -18.68 -25.12 13.73
N PRO A 37 -17.71 -24.18 13.74
CA PRO A 37 -18.02 -22.75 13.66
C PRO A 37 -18.41 -22.41 12.22
N GLY A 38 -19.63 -22.82 11.81
CA GLY A 38 -19.98 -22.87 10.40
C GLY A 38 -21.42 -23.20 10.04
N GLU A 39 -22.41 -23.06 10.94
CA GLU A 39 -23.82 -23.21 10.54
C GLU A 39 -24.80 -22.21 11.17
N SER A 40 -24.42 -20.94 11.18
CA SER A 40 -25.36 -19.81 11.29
C SER A 40 -25.82 -19.35 9.90
N ARG A 41 -26.28 -20.28 9.06
CA ARG A 41 -27.08 -19.90 7.88
C ARG A 41 -28.43 -19.39 8.39
N LYS A 42 -28.56 -18.07 8.51
CA LYS A 42 -29.86 -17.43 8.77
C LYS A 42 -30.89 -17.98 7.77
N LYS A 43 -32.06 -18.39 8.27
CA LYS A 43 -33.20 -18.88 7.45
C LYS A 43 -33.84 -17.72 6.67
N GLY A 44 -33.10 -17.13 5.74
CA GLY A 44 -33.58 -16.19 4.74
C GLY A 44 -33.45 -16.77 3.33
N PRO A 45 -34.00 -16.10 2.30
CA PRO A 45 -33.67 -16.42 0.92
C PRO A 45 -32.15 -16.34 0.73
N ARG A 46 -31.59 -17.28 -0.04
CA ARG A 46 -30.16 -17.30 -0.35
C ARG A 46 -29.82 -16.07 -1.18
N ASP A 47 -29.24 -15.06 -0.55
CA ASP A 47 -28.72 -13.91 -1.26
C ASP A 47 -27.56 -14.38 -2.17
N VAL A 48 -27.76 -14.22 -3.47
CA VAL A 48 -26.80 -14.59 -4.51
C VAL A 48 -25.68 -13.55 -4.68
N PHE A 49 -25.83 -12.39 -4.03
CA PHE A 49 -24.85 -11.32 -3.95
C PHE A 49 -24.15 -11.24 -2.58
N ALA A 50 -24.48 -12.13 -1.63
CA ALA A 50 -23.80 -12.23 -0.35
C ALA A 50 -22.29 -12.43 -0.54
N GLN A 51 -21.49 -11.80 0.32
CA GLN A 51 -20.04 -11.88 0.22
C GLN A 51 -19.56 -13.26 0.68
N LEU A 52 -18.65 -13.86 -0.08
CA LEU A 52 -18.14 -15.21 0.23
C LEU A 52 -17.34 -15.26 1.55
N ASP A 53 -16.75 -14.13 1.95
CA ASP A 53 -15.82 -13.98 3.08
C ASP A 53 -16.50 -13.38 4.34
N GLU A 54 -17.77 -13.70 4.61
CA GLU A 54 -18.50 -13.18 5.80
C GLU A 54 -18.03 -13.77 7.15
N LEU A 55 -17.31 -14.90 7.14
CA LEU A 55 -16.78 -15.55 8.33
C LEU A 55 -15.26 -15.34 8.45
N PHE A 56 -14.79 -15.06 9.67
CA PHE A 56 -13.36 -15.01 9.95
C PHE A 56 -12.70 -16.38 9.65
N PRO A 57 -11.49 -16.40 9.06
CA PRO A 57 -10.79 -17.64 8.77
C PRO A 57 -10.43 -18.39 10.05
N THR A 58 -10.58 -19.71 10.02
CA THR A 58 -10.14 -20.59 11.12
C THR A 58 -8.62 -20.52 11.28
N ALA A 59 -8.15 -20.55 12.54
CA ALA A 59 -6.73 -20.59 12.87
C ALA A 59 -5.99 -21.73 12.15
N ASN A 60 -4.76 -21.47 11.73
CA ASN A 60 -3.90 -22.40 11.00
C ASN A 60 -2.41 -22.15 11.34
N VAL A 61 -1.49 -22.74 10.58
CA VAL A 61 -0.03 -22.60 10.81
C VAL A 61 0.53 -21.21 10.47
N TYR A 62 -0.19 -20.43 9.65
CA TYR A 62 0.17 -19.08 9.24
C TYR A 62 -0.38 -18.02 10.20
N ARG A 63 -1.59 -18.22 10.76
CA ARG A 63 -2.22 -17.33 11.74
C ARG A 63 -2.90 -18.08 12.87
N THR A 64 -2.61 -17.65 14.10
CA THR A 64 -3.26 -18.13 15.32
C THR A 64 -4.71 -17.64 15.43
N ALA A 65 -5.47 -18.14 16.40
CA ALA A 65 -6.86 -17.73 16.63
C ALA A 65 -7.04 -16.25 17.04
N SER A 66 -5.97 -15.54 17.41
CA SER A 66 -5.98 -14.09 17.63
C SER A 66 -5.65 -13.28 16.37
N GLY A 67 -5.44 -13.93 15.22
CA GLY A 67 -4.99 -13.30 13.97
C GLY A 67 -3.48 -13.01 13.90
N ALA A 68 -2.75 -13.23 15.00
CA ALA A 68 -1.31 -13.03 15.08
C ALA A 68 -0.53 -14.06 14.24
N PRO A 69 0.64 -13.68 13.67
CA PRO A 69 1.53 -14.59 12.94
C PRO A 69 1.79 -15.92 13.67
N GLY A 70 1.56 -17.03 12.97
CA GLY A 70 1.91 -18.38 13.40
C GLY A 70 3.33 -18.78 13.00
N PRO A 71 3.79 -19.98 13.41
CA PRO A 71 5.17 -20.43 13.16
C PRO A 71 5.58 -20.55 11.69
N ALA A 72 4.61 -20.67 10.77
CA ALA A 72 4.85 -20.76 9.32
C ALA A 72 4.53 -19.45 8.58
N TYR A 73 4.23 -18.35 9.29
CA TYR A 73 3.81 -17.08 8.69
C TYR A 73 4.79 -16.60 7.60
N TRP A 74 4.22 -16.05 6.53
CA TRP A 74 4.95 -15.45 5.44
C TRP A 74 4.25 -14.16 5.01
N GLN A 75 5.05 -13.26 4.43
CA GLN A 75 4.59 -12.02 3.82
C GLN A 75 5.49 -11.74 2.61
N GLN A 76 4.92 -11.23 1.53
CA GLN A 76 5.72 -10.89 0.33
C GLN A 76 6.59 -9.65 0.59
N LYS A 77 7.65 -9.50 -0.19
CA LYS A 77 8.44 -8.26 -0.23
C LYS A 77 8.44 -7.71 -1.66
N VAL A 78 8.34 -6.39 -1.80
CA VAL A 78 8.27 -5.73 -3.11
C VAL A 78 9.14 -4.48 -3.11
N ASP A 79 10.24 -4.54 -3.86
CA ASP A 79 11.20 -3.43 -3.96
C ASP A 79 10.97 -2.63 -5.23
N TYR A 80 11.14 -1.31 -5.14
CA TYR A 80 10.89 -0.36 -6.22
C TYR A 80 12.09 0.53 -6.47
N VAL A 81 12.51 0.62 -7.73
CA VAL A 81 13.38 1.71 -8.22
C VAL A 81 12.56 2.56 -9.17
N ILE A 82 12.22 3.79 -8.77
CA ILE A 82 11.28 4.65 -9.51
C ILE A 82 11.99 5.93 -9.97
N SER A 83 11.79 6.32 -11.22
CA SER A 83 12.13 7.65 -11.72
C SER A 83 10.88 8.34 -12.25
N VAL A 84 10.52 9.49 -11.68
CA VAL A 84 9.33 10.26 -12.04
C VAL A 84 9.69 11.70 -12.40
N ARG A 85 8.98 12.27 -13.36
CA ARG A 85 9.04 13.69 -13.74
C ARG A 85 7.66 14.33 -13.57
N LEU A 86 7.64 15.50 -12.94
CA LEU A 86 6.49 16.40 -12.90
C LEU A 86 6.55 17.43 -14.03
N ASP A 87 5.46 17.54 -14.78
CA ASP A 87 5.16 18.72 -15.60
C ASP A 87 4.07 19.54 -14.88
N GLU A 88 4.48 20.65 -14.25
CA GLU A 88 3.60 21.56 -13.52
C GLU A 88 2.58 22.26 -14.44
N LYS A 89 2.96 22.53 -15.70
CA LYS A 89 2.12 23.25 -16.65
C LYS A 89 1.05 22.33 -17.24
N ALA A 90 1.44 21.13 -17.63
CA ALA A 90 0.54 20.08 -18.11
C ALA A 90 -0.20 19.35 -16.97
N LYS A 91 0.09 19.68 -15.70
CA LYS A 91 -0.45 19.01 -14.50
C LYS A 91 -0.38 17.48 -14.64
N THR A 92 0.78 16.98 -15.07
CA THR A 92 0.98 15.58 -15.47
C THR A 92 2.23 15.04 -14.79
N ILE A 93 2.23 13.77 -14.41
CA ILE A 93 3.48 13.06 -14.12
C ILE A 93 3.72 11.93 -15.12
N THR A 94 5.01 11.69 -15.40
CA THR A 94 5.49 10.56 -16.22
C THR A 94 6.51 9.79 -15.40
N GLY A 95 6.35 8.47 -15.31
CA GLY A 95 7.19 7.59 -14.51
C GLY A 95 7.67 6.36 -15.26
N GLU A 96 8.85 5.89 -14.88
CA GLU A 96 9.31 4.52 -15.13
C GLU A 96 9.73 3.92 -13.78
N GLU A 97 9.35 2.67 -13.56
CA GLU A 97 9.74 1.91 -12.37
C GLU A 97 10.23 0.51 -12.72
N THR A 98 11.22 0.04 -11.96
CA THR A 98 11.62 -1.37 -11.89
C THR A 98 11.11 -1.95 -10.57
N ILE A 99 10.25 -2.97 -10.67
CA ILE A 99 9.66 -3.66 -9.52
C ILE A 99 10.35 -5.02 -9.37
N THR A 100 10.80 -5.34 -8.16
CA THR A 100 11.33 -6.67 -7.81
C THR A 100 10.42 -7.32 -6.78
N TYR A 101 9.75 -8.40 -7.20
CA TYR A 101 8.83 -9.16 -6.37
C TYR A 101 9.51 -10.39 -5.78
N HIS A 102 9.45 -10.54 -4.45
CA HIS A 102 9.95 -11.71 -3.73
C HIS A 102 8.78 -12.58 -3.28
N ASN A 103 8.64 -13.74 -3.89
CA ASN A 103 7.58 -14.69 -3.57
C ASN A 103 7.95 -15.52 -2.32
N ASN A 104 7.68 -14.97 -1.15
CA ASN A 104 7.83 -15.65 0.14
C ASN A 104 6.72 -16.67 0.45
N SER A 105 5.66 -16.76 -0.35
CA SER A 105 4.61 -17.78 -0.17
C SER A 105 5.11 -19.20 -0.51
N PRO A 106 4.37 -20.25 -0.09
CA PRO A 106 4.64 -21.63 -0.50
C PRO A 106 4.16 -21.96 -1.93
N ASP A 107 3.51 -21.01 -2.60
CA ASP A 107 2.80 -21.22 -3.86
C ASP A 107 3.70 -20.95 -5.07
N THR A 108 3.38 -21.58 -6.19
CA THR A 108 3.96 -21.24 -7.49
C THR A 108 3.02 -20.30 -8.24
N LEU A 109 3.45 -19.05 -8.41
CA LEU A 109 2.67 -18.00 -9.04
C LEU A 109 2.86 -18.00 -10.56
N ARG A 110 1.81 -17.67 -11.31
CA ARG A 110 1.81 -17.65 -12.79
C ARG A 110 1.51 -16.27 -13.38
N TYR A 111 1.06 -15.36 -12.54
CA TYR A 111 0.74 -13.98 -12.87
C TYR A 111 0.92 -13.12 -11.61
N LEU A 112 1.14 -11.83 -11.80
CA LEU A 112 1.16 -10.81 -10.75
C LEU A 112 0.03 -9.81 -11.00
N TRP A 113 -0.47 -9.18 -9.94
CA TRP A 113 -1.45 -8.09 -10.04
C TRP A 113 -0.84 -6.77 -9.56
N VAL A 114 -1.12 -5.70 -10.30
CA VAL A 114 -0.70 -4.32 -10.01
C VAL A 114 -1.96 -3.47 -9.84
N GLN A 115 -2.00 -2.63 -8.81
CA GLN A 115 -3.00 -1.59 -8.56
C GLN A 115 -2.68 -0.37 -9.44
N LEU A 116 -3.70 0.14 -10.13
CA LEU A 116 -3.68 1.34 -10.96
C LEU A 116 -4.71 2.31 -10.37
N ASP A 117 -4.32 2.97 -9.27
CA ASP A 117 -5.27 3.69 -8.40
C ASP A 117 -5.85 4.95 -9.05
N GLN A 118 -5.14 5.57 -9.99
CA GLN A 118 -5.63 6.75 -10.70
C GLN A 118 -6.74 6.39 -11.69
N ASN A 119 -6.81 5.13 -12.13
CA ASN A 119 -7.96 4.64 -12.91
C ASN A 119 -9.30 4.83 -12.21
N ARG A 120 -9.37 5.00 -10.88
CA ARG A 120 -10.64 5.34 -10.17
C ARG A 120 -11.26 6.65 -10.64
N PHE A 121 -10.48 7.53 -11.28
CA PHE A 121 -10.93 8.81 -11.82
C PHE A 121 -11.28 8.74 -13.30
N ARG A 122 -11.10 7.59 -13.96
CA ARG A 122 -11.60 7.41 -15.34
C ARG A 122 -13.11 7.44 -15.34
N LYS A 123 -13.69 8.10 -16.34
CA LYS A 123 -15.15 8.16 -16.57
C LYS A 123 -15.85 6.80 -16.74
N ASP A 124 -15.11 5.77 -17.14
CA ASP A 124 -15.59 4.39 -17.33
C ASP A 124 -15.20 3.44 -16.18
N SER A 125 -14.60 3.96 -15.10
CA SER A 125 -14.24 3.17 -13.93
C SER A 125 -15.45 2.73 -13.14
N LYS A 126 -15.33 1.60 -12.44
CA LYS A 126 -16.34 1.12 -11.49
C LYS A 126 -16.63 2.14 -10.40
N ALA A 127 -15.62 2.87 -9.92
CA ALA A 127 -15.77 3.92 -8.91
C ALA A 127 -16.71 5.05 -9.37
N VAL A 128 -16.57 5.50 -10.63
CA VAL A 128 -17.46 6.51 -11.22
C VAL A 128 -18.83 5.92 -11.55
N LEU A 129 -18.87 4.73 -12.18
CA LEU A 129 -20.11 4.09 -12.63
C LEU A 129 -21.00 3.57 -11.47
N SER A 130 -20.44 3.28 -10.29
CA SER A 130 -21.20 2.90 -9.09
C SER A 130 -21.51 4.08 -8.17
N SER A 131 -21.15 5.31 -8.55
CA SER A 131 -21.37 6.50 -7.71
C SER A 131 -22.87 6.85 -7.67
N THR A 132 -23.45 6.84 -6.47
CA THR A 132 -24.86 7.18 -6.25
C THR A 132 -25.02 8.64 -5.87
N VAL A 133 -25.95 9.35 -6.51
CA VAL A 133 -26.45 10.64 -5.99
C VAL A 133 -27.40 10.41 -4.81
N SER A 134 -27.40 11.33 -3.83
CA SER A 134 -28.32 11.24 -2.69
C SER A 134 -29.77 11.46 -3.16
N PRO A 135 -30.74 10.59 -2.81
CA PRO A 135 -32.14 10.73 -3.24
C PRO A 135 -32.80 12.05 -2.81
N ASP A 136 -32.35 12.65 -1.70
CA ASP A 136 -32.87 13.93 -1.19
C ASP A 136 -32.25 15.16 -1.87
N GLU A 137 -31.13 15.01 -2.60
CA GLU A 137 -30.47 16.11 -3.30
C GLU A 137 -31.17 16.43 -4.63
N ARG A 138 -32.37 17.04 -4.55
CA ARG A 138 -33.06 17.67 -5.71
C ARG A 138 -32.28 18.85 -6.33
N LYS A 139 -31.08 19.16 -5.83
CA LYS A 139 -30.19 20.25 -6.27
C LYS A 139 -28.75 19.78 -6.16
N MET A 140 -28.05 19.73 -7.29
CA MET A 140 -26.61 19.50 -7.34
C MET A 140 -25.87 20.79 -6.93
N ARG A 141 -24.80 20.66 -6.15
CA ARG A 141 -23.89 21.79 -5.85
C ARG A 141 -22.95 22.05 -7.02
N PHE A 142 -22.52 23.28 -7.24
CA PHE A 142 -21.62 23.61 -8.36
C PHE A 142 -20.28 22.86 -8.27
N GLU A 143 -19.78 22.62 -7.07
CA GLU A 143 -18.56 21.84 -6.81
C GLU A 143 -18.72 20.37 -7.23
N ALA A 144 -19.91 19.80 -7.06
CA ALA A 144 -20.21 18.43 -7.52
C ALA A 144 -20.34 18.36 -9.05
N LEU A 145 -20.88 19.41 -9.68
CA LEU A 145 -20.94 19.50 -11.14
C LEU A 145 -19.53 19.66 -11.74
N ASP A 146 -18.69 20.52 -11.17
CA ASP A 146 -17.29 20.71 -11.56
C ASP A 146 -16.50 19.39 -11.44
N ALA A 147 -16.64 18.66 -10.33
CA ALA A 147 -16.04 17.34 -10.17
C ALA A 147 -16.45 16.34 -11.26
N ILE A 148 -17.73 16.31 -11.65
CA ILE A 148 -18.24 15.47 -12.74
C ILE A 148 -17.61 15.89 -14.07
N LEU A 149 -17.62 17.19 -14.39
CA LEU A 149 -17.04 17.71 -15.64
C LEU A 149 -15.55 17.40 -15.75
N GLN A 150 -14.76 17.63 -14.68
CA GLN A 150 -13.35 17.30 -14.66
C GLN A 150 -13.11 15.79 -14.91
N ILE A 151 -13.87 14.90 -14.25
CA ILE A 151 -13.76 13.45 -14.46
C ILE A 151 -14.13 13.02 -15.89
N GLN A 152 -15.12 13.66 -16.52
CA GLN A 152 -15.55 13.31 -17.88
C GLN A 152 -14.60 13.84 -18.97
N GLU A 153 -13.97 15.01 -18.75
CA GLU A 153 -13.26 15.77 -19.78
C GLU A 153 -11.72 15.75 -19.66
N LYS A 154 -11.16 15.66 -18.45
CA LYS A 154 -9.70 15.80 -18.23
C LYS A 154 -8.87 14.57 -18.61
N GLY A 155 -9.52 13.43 -18.86
CA GLY A 155 -8.83 12.19 -19.24
C GLY A 155 -7.98 11.58 -18.13
N TYR A 156 -8.44 11.65 -16.88
CA TYR A 156 -7.76 11.01 -15.74
C TYR A 156 -7.69 9.48 -15.89
N GLY A 157 -6.65 8.88 -15.28
CA GLY A 157 -6.37 7.46 -15.32
C GLY A 157 -4.90 7.17 -15.65
N ASP A 158 -4.41 6.01 -15.22
CA ASP A 158 -3.07 5.52 -15.53
C ASP A 158 -2.98 5.10 -17.00
N VAL A 159 -2.10 5.75 -17.76
CA VAL A 159 -1.76 5.36 -19.13
C VAL A 159 -0.46 4.56 -19.09
N ILE A 160 -0.57 3.24 -19.21
CA ILE A 160 0.57 2.33 -19.28
C ILE A 160 1.14 2.33 -20.70
N THR A 161 2.40 2.72 -20.85
CA THR A 161 3.09 2.85 -22.15
C THR A 161 4.02 1.67 -22.45
N ALA A 162 4.54 1.00 -21.41
CA ALA A 162 5.28 -0.26 -21.56
C ALA A 162 5.18 -1.12 -20.30
N VAL A 163 5.17 -2.45 -20.49
CA VAL A 163 5.40 -3.45 -19.44
C VAL A 163 6.42 -4.45 -19.98
N THR A 164 7.58 -4.56 -19.34
CA THR A 164 8.70 -5.40 -19.84
C THR A 164 9.36 -6.20 -18.71
N ASP A 165 10.03 -7.30 -19.05
CA ASP A 165 10.88 -8.01 -18.09
C ASP A 165 12.22 -7.29 -17.84
N ALA A 166 13.04 -7.83 -16.93
CA ALA A 166 14.38 -7.29 -16.64
C ALA A 166 15.30 -7.15 -17.87
N THR A 167 15.07 -7.92 -18.95
CA THR A 167 15.84 -7.88 -20.21
C THR A 167 15.25 -6.91 -21.26
N GLY A 168 14.07 -6.33 -20.99
CA GLY A 168 13.37 -5.42 -21.90
C GLY A 168 12.39 -6.10 -22.85
N GLN A 169 12.11 -7.40 -22.68
CA GLN A 169 11.11 -8.10 -23.50
C GLN A 169 9.68 -7.74 -23.04
N PRO A 170 8.74 -7.45 -23.95
CA PRO A 170 7.35 -7.15 -23.58
C PRO A 170 6.69 -8.29 -22.80
N LEU A 171 5.95 -7.93 -21.74
CA LEU A 171 5.16 -8.87 -20.96
C LEU A 171 3.68 -8.80 -21.36
N ALA A 172 3.04 -9.96 -21.50
CA ALA A 172 1.60 -10.05 -21.71
C ALA A 172 0.87 -9.53 -20.46
N HIS A 173 -0.04 -8.58 -20.66
CA HIS A 173 -0.76 -7.94 -19.56
C HIS A 173 -2.17 -7.52 -19.97
N HIS A 174 -3.07 -7.41 -18.99
CA HIS A 174 -4.46 -7.01 -19.17
C HIS A 174 -4.87 -6.03 -18.06
N VAL A 175 -5.30 -4.83 -18.44
CA VAL A 175 -5.90 -3.86 -17.51
C VAL A 175 -7.39 -4.16 -17.33
N VAL A 176 -7.82 -4.23 -16.08
CA VAL A 176 -9.21 -4.46 -15.66
C VAL A 176 -9.54 -3.44 -14.57
N ASP A 177 -10.22 -2.36 -14.96
CA ASP A 177 -10.56 -1.24 -14.05
C ASP A 177 -9.30 -0.66 -13.34
N SER A 178 -9.27 -0.66 -12.02
CA SER A 178 -8.19 -0.16 -11.15
C SER A 178 -7.05 -1.16 -10.94
N PHE A 179 -6.94 -2.18 -11.80
CA PHE A 179 -5.92 -3.22 -11.70
C PHE A 179 -5.34 -3.61 -13.07
N MET A 180 -4.12 -4.14 -13.07
CA MET A 180 -3.46 -4.77 -14.22
C MET A 180 -2.92 -6.15 -13.82
N ARG A 181 -3.28 -7.19 -14.58
CA ARG A 181 -2.65 -8.51 -14.47
C ARG A 181 -1.49 -8.59 -15.43
N ILE A 182 -0.33 -9.04 -14.97
CA ILE A 182 0.85 -9.36 -15.78
C ILE A 182 1.04 -10.87 -15.75
N ASP A 183 1.05 -11.52 -16.91
CA ASP A 183 1.30 -12.96 -17.02
C ASP A 183 2.80 -13.24 -17.08
N LEU A 184 3.26 -14.17 -16.23
CA LEU A 184 4.68 -14.47 -16.09
C LEU A 184 5.15 -15.40 -17.21
N PRO A 185 6.28 -15.11 -17.88
CA PRO A 185 6.79 -15.94 -18.98
C PRO A 185 7.25 -17.32 -18.51
N LYS A 186 7.55 -17.46 -17.21
CA LYS A 186 7.79 -18.73 -16.51
C LYS A 186 7.12 -18.66 -15.14
N PRO A 187 6.55 -19.76 -14.62
CA PRO A 187 5.99 -19.79 -13.27
C PRO A 187 7.07 -19.43 -12.23
N LEU A 188 6.72 -18.53 -11.31
CA LEU A 188 7.57 -18.10 -10.21
C LEU A 188 7.40 -19.07 -9.03
N PRO A 189 8.39 -19.91 -8.71
CA PRO A 189 8.27 -20.87 -7.62
C PRO A 189 8.22 -20.18 -6.25
N ALA A 190 7.87 -20.96 -5.22
CA ALA A 190 8.06 -20.56 -3.83
C ALA A 190 9.51 -20.14 -3.58
N LYS A 191 9.70 -19.05 -2.83
CA LYS A 191 10.99 -18.39 -2.55
C LYS A 191 11.72 -17.86 -3.80
N GLY A 192 11.07 -17.80 -4.96
CA GLY A 192 11.59 -17.19 -6.16
C GLY A 192 11.46 -15.66 -6.17
N THR A 193 12.21 -15.02 -7.04
CA THR A 193 12.16 -13.56 -7.28
C THR A 193 11.89 -13.27 -8.76
N PHE A 194 11.11 -12.23 -9.06
CA PHE A 194 10.86 -11.76 -10.43
C PHE A 194 11.00 -10.25 -10.52
N THR A 195 11.73 -9.76 -11.52
CA THR A 195 11.97 -8.33 -11.76
C THR A 195 11.44 -7.94 -13.13
N PHE A 196 10.67 -6.85 -13.16
CA PHE A 196 10.04 -6.31 -14.36
C PHE A 196 9.96 -4.78 -14.28
N ARG A 197 9.56 -4.14 -15.37
CA ARG A 197 9.43 -2.68 -15.47
C ARG A 197 8.06 -2.26 -15.97
N ILE A 198 7.58 -1.13 -15.49
CA ILE A 198 6.41 -0.43 -16.03
C ILE A 198 6.82 1.01 -16.36
N ALA A 199 6.46 1.47 -17.55
CA ALA A 199 6.47 2.89 -17.92
C ALA A 199 5.04 3.40 -18.07
N TRP A 200 4.76 4.60 -17.55
CA TRP A 200 3.41 5.09 -17.38
C TRP A 200 3.36 6.63 -17.26
N HIS A 201 2.17 7.22 -17.45
CA HIS A 201 1.89 8.61 -17.12
C HIS A 201 0.41 8.83 -16.79
N TYR A 202 0.08 9.93 -16.09
CA TYR A 202 -1.32 10.36 -15.92
C TYR A 202 -1.45 11.86 -15.65
N VAL A 203 -2.64 12.40 -15.95
CA VAL A 203 -3.03 13.78 -15.61
C VAL A 203 -3.41 13.84 -14.13
N ILE A 204 -2.72 14.66 -13.35
CA ILE A 204 -2.90 14.79 -11.91
C ILE A 204 -4.28 15.43 -11.62
N PRO A 205 -5.12 14.83 -10.77
CA PRO A 205 -6.41 15.41 -10.40
C PRO A 205 -6.27 16.69 -9.56
N GLU A 206 -7.19 17.65 -9.72
CA GLU A 206 -7.31 18.77 -8.78
C GLU A 206 -7.93 18.23 -7.48
N GLY A 207 -7.13 18.08 -6.42
CA GLY A 207 -7.47 17.24 -5.29
C GLY A 207 -8.70 17.69 -4.53
N ARG A 208 -8.86 19.01 -4.38
CA ARG A 208 -10.01 19.66 -3.74
C ARG A 208 -11.31 19.49 -4.53
N VAL A 209 -11.26 19.39 -5.87
CA VAL A 209 -12.47 19.29 -6.71
C VAL A 209 -12.95 17.85 -6.81
N VAL A 210 -12.10 16.91 -7.19
CA VAL A 210 -12.51 15.50 -7.40
C VAL A 210 -12.39 14.61 -6.15
N GLY A 211 -12.13 15.20 -4.97
CA GLY A 211 -11.98 14.46 -3.71
C GLY A 211 -10.81 13.48 -3.74
N ALA A 212 -9.66 13.93 -4.25
CA ALA A 212 -8.47 13.10 -4.37
C ALA A 212 -7.64 13.10 -3.08
N ARG A 213 -7.15 11.92 -2.68
CA ARG A 213 -6.18 11.77 -1.58
C ARG A 213 -4.76 12.16 -1.98
N GLY A 214 -4.50 12.23 -3.29
CA GLY A 214 -3.31 12.83 -3.87
C GLY A 214 -3.70 13.54 -5.16
N GLY A 215 -3.09 14.68 -5.45
CA GLY A 215 -3.46 15.56 -6.56
C GLY A 215 -2.64 16.83 -6.58
N TYR A 216 -3.23 17.91 -7.11
CA TYR A 216 -2.71 19.27 -6.95
C TYR A 216 -3.78 20.23 -6.40
N GLU A 217 -3.33 21.32 -5.79
CA GLU A 217 -4.16 22.46 -5.37
C GLU A 217 -3.49 23.75 -5.81
N GLU A 218 -4.24 24.63 -6.49
CA GLU A 218 -3.77 25.94 -6.93
C GLU A 218 -4.13 27.05 -5.93
N PHE A 219 -3.18 27.97 -5.73
CA PHE A 219 -3.32 29.17 -4.94
C PHE A 219 -3.79 30.35 -5.78
N LYS A 220 -4.35 31.37 -5.12
CA LYS A 220 -4.82 32.62 -5.75
C LYS A 220 -3.72 33.43 -6.46
N ASP A 221 -2.45 33.14 -6.21
CA ASP A 221 -1.28 33.77 -6.84
C ASP A 221 -0.76 32.99 -8.07
N GLY A 222 -1.43 31.91 -8.47
CA GLY A 222 -1.07 31.07 -9.62
C GLY A 222 -0.07 29.95 -9.31
N ASN A 223 0.42 29.85 -8.07
CA ASN A 223 1.26 28.72 -7.65
C ASN A 223 0.43 27.47 -7.35
N ALA A 224 1.08 26.30 -7.30
CA ALA A 224 0.44 25.05 -6.88
C ALA A 224 1.21 24.32 -5.76
N ILE A 225 0.50 23.51 -4.97
CA ILE A 225 1.09 22.33 -4.29
C ILE A 225 0.71 21.10 -5.11
N PHE A 226 1.70 20.24 -5.37
CA PHE A 226 1.47 18.86 -5.79
C PHE A 226 1.68 17.96 -4.57
N PHE A 227 0.75 17.07 -4.29
CA PHE A 227 0.79 16.16 -3.13
C PHE A 227 0.35 14.78 -3.59
N LEU A 228 1.32 13.89 -3.83
CA LEU A 228 1.12 12.64 -4.54
C LEU A 228 1.23 11.45 -3.59
N ALA A 229 0.10 10.77 -3.42
CA ALA A 229 -0.07 9.47 -2.78
C ALA A 229 -0.87 8.58 -3.74
N GLN A 230 -0.68 7.26 -3.68
CA GLN A 230 -1.30 6.31 -4.64
C GLN A 230 -0.95 6.67 -6.10
N TRP A 231 0.28 7.14 -6.33
CA TRP A 231 0.69 7.90 -7.52
C TRP A 231 1.51 7.09 -8.53
N TYR A 232 1.66 5.79 -8.32
CA TYR A 232 2.43 4.90 -9.16
C TYR A 232 1.76 3.52 -9.18
N PRO A 233 2.00 2.67 -10.19
CA PRO A 233 1.49 1.30 -10.21
C PRO A 233 2.05 0.47 -9.04
N ARG A 234 1.19 0.18 -8.05
CA ARG A 234 1.59 -0.52 -6.81
C ARG A 234 1.30 -2.01 -6.93
N LEU A 235 2.25 -2.88 -6.63
CA LEU A 235 1.97 -4.31 -6.66
C LEU A 235 0.91 -4.68 -5.60
N ALA A 236 -0.09 -5.45 -6.00
CA ALA A 236 -1.17 -5.88 -5.11
C ALA A 236 -0.65 -6.88 -4.08
N ALA A 237 -1.20 -6.84 -2.86
CA ALA A 237 -0.86 -7.83 -1.85
C ALA A 237 -1.31 -9.24 -2.24
N TYR A 238 -0.49 -10.23 -1.90
CA TYR A 238 -0.82 -11.65 -2.02
C TYR A 238 -0.74 -12.27 -0.61
N THR A 239 -1.88 -12.62 -0.03
CA THR A 239 -1.96 -12.92 1.41
C THR A 239 -2.29 -14.38 1.72
N ASP A 240 -1.83 -14.84 2.87
CA ASP A 240 -2.05 -16.17 3.43
C ASP A 240 -3.53 -16.52 3.69
N TYR A 241 -4.38 -15.49 3.85
CA TYR A 241 -5.81 -15.63 4.11
C TYR A 241 -6.71 -15.40 2.89
N GLY A 242 -6.18 -14.92 1.76
CA GLY A 242 -7.04 -14.45 0.68
C GLY A 242 -6.38 -14.28 -0.70
N GLY A 243 -5.15 -14.75 -0.89
CA GLY A 243 -4.43 -14.63 -2.16
C GLY A 243 -4.33 -13.19 -2.66
N TRP A 244 -4.51 -12.99 -3.97
CA TRP A 244 -4.45 -11.67 -4.59
C TRP A 244 -5.60 -10.77 -4.15
N ARG A 245 -5.28 -9.63 -3.52
CA ARG A 245 -6.27 -8.63 -3.11
C ARG A 245 -6.61 -7.69 -4.28
N VAL A 246 -7.59 -8.09 -5.10
CA VAL A 246 -7.97 -7.44 -6.38
C VAL A 246 -9.40 -6.88 -6.41
N MET A 247 -9.93 -6.47 -5.26
CA MET A 247 -11.22 -5.75 -5.21
C MET A 247 -11.02 -4.32 -5.73
N PRO A 248 -11.83 -3.85 -6.70
CA PRO A 248 -11.76 -2.49 -7.26
C PRO A 248 -11.72 -1.39 -6.20
N PHE A 249 -10.86 -0.38 -6.39
CA PHE A 249 -10.78 0.74 -5.46
C PHE A 249 -11.86 1.79 -5.76
N LEU A 250 -12.90 1.82 -4.92
CA LEU A 250 -14.04 2.74 -5.06
C LEU A 250 -13.82 4.10 -4.36
N GLY A 251 -12.62 4.39 -3.86
CA GLY A 251 -12.29 5.65 -3.15
C GLY A 251 -12.48 5.61 -1.63
N SER A 252 -13.41 4.79 -1.13
CA SER A 252 -13.73 4.62 0.29
C SER A 252 -13.13 3.33 0.88
N GLY A 253 -11.82 3.33 1.09
CA GLY A 253 -11.11 2.20 1.70
C GLY A 253 -9.61 2.49 1.88
N GLU A 254 -8.89 1.53 2.44
CA GLU A 254 -7.42 1.51 2.49
C GLU A 254 -6.86 0.28 1.80
N PHE A 255 -5.67 0.43 1.24
CA PHE A 255 -5.02 -0.60 0.42
C PHE A 255 -4.26 -1.60 1.28
N THR A 256 -4.44 -2.88 0.95
CA THR A 256 -3.47 -3.90 1.34
C THR A 256 -2.35 -3.88 0.31
N VAL A 257 -1.17 -3.45 0.75
CA VAL A 257 0.08 -3.39 -0.02
C VAL A 257 1.18 -3.99 0.84
N GLU A 258 2.19 -4.54 0.18
CA GLU A 258 3.32 -5.21 0.82
C GLU A 258 4.39 -4.20 1.26
N PHE A 259 5.33 -4.67 2.08
CA PHE A 259 6.50 -3.87 2.47
C PHE A 259 7.67 -4.10 1.51
N GLY A 260 8.53 -3.10 1.39
CA GLY A 260 9.83 -3.26 0.73
C GLY A 260 10.64 -1.97 0.69
N ASP A 261 11.69 -1.99 -0.13
CA ASP A 261 12.68 -0.93 -0.21
C ASP A 261 12.43 -0.07 -1.46
N PHE A 262 12.64 1.24 -1.33
CA PHE A 262 12.35 2.24 -2.35
C PHE A 262 13.61 3.07 -2.65
N ASP A 263 13.99 3.17 -3.92
CA ASP A 263 15.00 4.09 -4.46
C ASP A 263 14.32 5.00 -5.51
N VAL A 264 13.98 6.23 -5.11
CA VAL A 264 13.06 7.09 -5.88
C VAL A 264 13.73 8.41 -6.29
N ARG A 265 13.71 8.69 -7.61
CA ARG A 265 14.19 9.93 -8.22
C ARG A 265 13.01 10.77 -8.69
N ILE A 266 12.89 11.98 -8.17
CA ILE A 266 11.76 12.89 -8.39
C ILE A 266 12.26 14.16 -9.09
N THR A 267 11.99 14.28 -10.39
CA THR A 267 12.37 15.43 -11.22
C THR A 267 11.24 16.46 -11.24
N VAL A 268 11.52 17.67 -10.76
CA VAL A 268 10.57 18.78 -10.60
C VAL A 268 11.19 20.09 -11.12
N PRO A 269 10.41 21.18 -11.31
CA PRO A 269 10.97 22.51 -11.57
C PRO A 269 12.09 22.88 -10.58
N ALA A 270 13.11 23.61 -11.03
CA ALA A 270 14.32 23.86 -10.23
C ALA A 270 14.08 24.72 -8.98
N ASP A 271 12.98 25.47 -8.94
CA ASP A 271 12.52 26.22 -7.76
C ASP A 271 11.67 25.37 -6.80
N HIS A 272 11.28 24.15 -7.16
CA HIS A 272 10.54 23.30 -6.25
C HIS A 272 11.41 22.69 -5.14
N VAL A 273 10.84 22.68 -3.94
CA VAL A 273 11.27 21.84 -2.83
C VAL A 273 10.46 20.54 -2.90
N VAL A 274 11.06 19.41 -2.51
CA VAL A 274 10.36 18.12 -2.40
C VAL A 274 10.43 17.64 -0.96
N ALA A 275 9.27 17.30 -0.41
CA ALA A 275 9.14 16.52 0.82
C ALA A 275 8.66 15.12 0.42
N ALA A 276 9.33 14.06 0.87
CA ALA A 276 9.03 12.70 0.44
C ALA A 276 9.28 11.68 1.56
N THR A 277 8.74 10.48 1.38
CA THR A 277 9.05 9.31 2.20
C THR A 277 10.55 8.97 2.13
N GLY A 278 11.13 8.57 3.25
CA GLY A 278 12.53 8.14 3.33
C GLY A 278 13.54 9.26 3.58
N THR A 279 14.80 8.97 3.29
CA THR A 279 15.96 9.84 3.56
C THR A 279 16.50 10.42 2.25
N LEU A 280 16.73 11.74 2.22
CA LEU A 280 17.35 12.44 1.09
C LEU A 280 18.80 11.99 0.87
N GLN A 281 19.13 11.58 -0.36
CA GLN A 281 20.43 11.00 -0.74
C GLN A 281 21.37 11.99 -1.41
N ASN A 282 20.86 13.00 -2.13
CA ASN A 282 21.65 13.97 -2.90
C ASN A 282 21.54 15.45 -2.41
N PRO A 283 21.68 15.75 -1.10
CA PRO A 283 21.51 17.12 -0.61
C PRO A 283 22.53 18.09 -1.20
N GLU A 284 23.71 17.62 -1.63
CA GLU A 284 24.73 18.36 -2.37
C GLU A 284 24.20 19.04 -3.64
N GLU A 285 23.29 18.37 -4.35
CA GLU A 285 22.76 18.78 -5.65
C GLU A 285 21.51 19.67 -5.52
N VAL A 286 20.64 19.34 -4.55
CA VAL A 286 19.32 19.99 -4.43
C VAL A 286 19.25 21.11 -3.40
N LEU A 287 20.22 21.22 -2.48
CA LEU A 287 20.23 22.22 -1.39
C LEU A 287 21.44 23.16 -1.45
N THR A 288 21.17 24.44 -1.20
CA THR A 288 22.23 25.45 -1.01
C THR A 288 23.14 25.11 0.18
N ALA A 289 24.37 25.61 0.18
CA ALA A 289 25.29 25.44 1.31
C ALA A 289 24.70 25.93 2.65
N ARG A 290 23.84 26.97 2.63
CA ARG A 290 23.14 27.46 3.83
C ARG A 290 22.11 26.46 4.34
N GLN A 291 21.27 25.92 3.46
CA GLN A 291 20.29 24.86 3.79
C GLN A 291 20.98 23.59 4.29
N ARG A 292 22.04 23.12 3.61
CA ARG A 292 22.84 21.97 4.09
C ARG A 292 23.45 22.19 5.48
N ASN A 293 23.94 23.39 5.76
CA ASN A 293 24.48 23.73 7.09
C ASN A 293 23.40 23.81 8.18
N ARG A 294 22.16 24.19 7.84
CA ARG A 294 21.01 24.08 8.75
C ARG A 294 20.62 22.62 8.98
N LEU A 295 20.56 21.80 7.92
CA LEU A 295 20.19 20.38 8.01
C LEU A 295 21.17 19.59 8.90
N LYS A 296 22.48 19.85 8.76
CA LYS A 296 23.52 19.28 9.64
C LYS A 296 23.41 19.73 11.11
N LYS A 297 22.76 20.86 11.40
CA LYS A 297 22.48 21.34 12.76
C LYS A 297 21.17 20.77 13.31
N ALA A 298 20.14 20.70 12.47
CA ALA A 298 18.82 20.13 12.78
C ALA A 298 18.94 18.69 13.30
N ALA A 299 19.75 17.85 12.64
CA ALA A 299 20.06 16.47 13.05
C ALA A 299 20.69 16.32 14.46
N LYS A 300 21.03 17.42 15.15
CA LYS A 300 21.55 17.45 16.53
C LYS A 300 20.75 18.39 17.44
N ALA A 301 19.66 18.99 16.95
CA ALA A 301 18.89 19.98 17.66
C ALA A 301 17.86 19.32 18.60
N LYS A 302 17.51 20.03 19.69
CA LYS A 302 16.44 19.61 20.62
C LYS A 302 15.06 20.19 20.26
N LYS A 303 15.00 21.01 19.21
CA LYS A 303 13.80 21.67 18.68
C LYS A 303 13.98 21.78 17.15
N PRO A 304 12.90 21.70 16.36
CA PRO A 304 12.99 21.86 14.92
C PRO A 304 13.69 23.16 14.52
N LEU A 305 14.50 23.10 13.46
CA LEU A 305 15.16 24.25 12.86
C LEU A 305 14.72 24.39 11.41
N PHE A 306 14.31 25.60 11.00
CA PHE A 306 14.06 25.88 9.60
C PHE A 306 15.31 25.65 8.75
N ILE A 307 15.20 24.71 7.82
CA ILE A 307 16.11 24.47 6.71
C ILE A 307 15.88 25.53 5.63
N ILE A 308 14.60 25.76 5.32
CA ILE A 308 14.07 26.81 4.44
C ILE A 308 13.11 27.65 5.27
N THR A 309 13.41 28.95 5.42
CA THR A 309 12.62 29.86 6.27
C THR A 309 11.38 30.39 5.53
N PRO A 310 10.36 30.94 6.23
CA PRO A 310 9.21 31.59 5.60
C PRO A 310 9.61 32.71 4.62
N GLU A 311 10.66 33.46 4.91
CA GLU A 311 11.16 34.55 4.05
C GLU A 311 11.85 34.00 2.80
N GLU A 312 12.55 32.87 2.92
CA GLU A 312 13.18 32.18 1.78
C GLU A 312 12.13 31.55 0.88
N ALA A 313 11.10 30.90 1.45
CA ALA A 313 9.95 30.39 0.71
C ALA A 313 9.16 31.51 0.01
N LYS A 314 8.90 32.63 0.69
CA LYS A 314 8.25 33.81 0.12
C LYS A 314 9.06 34.53 -0.97
N LYS A 315 10.38 34.35 -0.99
CA LYS A 315 11.22 34.80 -2.11
C LYS A 315 11.16 33.80 -3.27
N ASN A 316 11.16 32.51 -2.96
CA ASN A 316 11.16 31.41 -3.92
C ASN A 316 9.83 31.27 -4.67
N GLU A 317 8.69 31.61 -4.05
CA GLU A 317 7.38 31.62 -4.71
C GLU A 317 7.20 32.68 -5.81
N GLN A 318 8.17 33.57 -5.98
CA GLN A 318 8.20 34.61 -7.01
C GLN A 318 8.96 34.16 -8.27
N SER A 319 9.62 33.00 -8.26
CA SER A 319 10.21 32.42 -9.47
C SER A 319 9.22 31.53 -10.21
N ALA A 320 9.48 31.36 -11.51
CA ALA A 320 8.87 30.33 -12.34
C ALA A 320 9.99 29.64 -13.12
N ALA A 321 10.66 28.68 -12.50
CA ALA A 321 11.81 28.01 -13.10
C ALA A 321 11.42 27.15 -14.31
N THR A 322 12.10 27.34 -15.45
CA THR A 322 11.98 26.48 -16.64
C THR A 322 12.87 25.24 -16.57
N ASP A 323 14.00 25.35 -15.86
CA ASP A 323 14.92 24.25 -15.62
C ASP A 323 14.35 23.28 -14.58
N THR A 324 14.90 22.06 -14.52
CA THR A 324 14.46 21.03 -13.58
C THR A 324 15.60 20.52 -12.70
N LYS A 325 15.27 20.04 -11.50
CA LYS A 325 16.17 19.36 -10.57
C LYS A 325 15.60 18.01 -10.17
N THR A 326 16.47 17.04 -9.89
CA THR A 326 16.09 15.70 -9.46
C THR A 326 16.46 15.49 -7.99
N TRP A 327 15.46 15.21 -7.16
CA TRP A 327 15.65 14.82 -5.76
C TRP A 327 15.71 13.29 -5.67
N HIS A 328 16.67 12.74 -4.92
CA HIS A 328 16.83 11.30 -4.74
C HIS A 328 16.55 10.91 -3.28
N PHE A 329 15.61 10.00 -3.06
CA PHE A 329 15.24 9.50 -1.74
C PHE A 329 15.38 7.99 -1.66
N LYS A 330 15.70 7.48 -0.46
CA LYS A 330 15.65 6.05 -0.13
C LYS A 330 14.83 5.78 1.11
N ALA A 331 13.99 4.75 1.06
CA ALA A 331 13.28 4.22 2.22
C ALA A 331 13.47 2.70 2.28
N GLU A 332 13.65 2.15 3.48
CA GLU A 332 13.83 0.71 3.70
C GLU A 332 12.62 0.17 4.48
N ASN A 333 12.11 -1.00 4.07
CA ASN A 333 11.00 -1.69 4.71
C ASN A 333 9.78 -0.78 5.01
N VAL A 334 9.29 -0.06 4.01
CA VAL A 334 8.06 0.77 4.08
C VAL A 334 6.94 0.18 3.22
N ARG A 335 5.69 0.52 3.55
CA ARG A 335 4.48 0.01 2.85
C ARG A 335 4.11 0.77 1.57
N ASP A 336 4.57 2.00 1.42
CA ASP A 336 4.17 2.92 0.35
C ASP A 336 5.15 4.10 0.33
N PHE A 337 5.17 4.83 -0.78
CA PHE A 337 5.99 6.03 -0.96
C PHE A 337 5.09 7.20 -1.37
N ALA A 338 5.08 8.28 -0.60
CA ALA A 338 4.37 9.51 -0.92
C ALA A 338 5.35 10.68 -1.01
N TRP A 339 5.04 11.67 -1.85
CA TRP A 339 5.82 12.90 -1.94
C TRP A 339 4.95 14.10 -2.27
N ALA A 340 5.42 15.28 -1.90
CA ALA A 340 4.80 16.55 -2.22
C ALA A 340 5.85 17.53 -2.73
N SER A 341 5.42 18.50 -3.53
CA SER A 341 6.32 19.47 -4.14
C SER A 341 5.64 20.82 -4.41
N SER A 342 6.36 21.90 -4.08
CA SER A 342 6.00 23.27 -4.41
C SER A 342 7.20 24.19 -4.24
N ARG A 343 7.21 25.33 -4.93
CA ARG A 343 8.11 26.46 -4.62
C ARG A 343 7.75 27.21 -3.33
N LYS A 344 6.55 27.04 -2.79
CA LYS A 344 6.06 27.71 -1.55
C LYS A 344 6.44 27.00 -0.25
N PHE A 345 7.15 25.87 -0.31
CA PHE A 345 7.44 25.07 0.87
C PHE A 345 8.42 25.75 1.83
N ILE A 346 7.95 25.89 3.06
CA ILE A 346 8.74 26.10 4.27
C ILE A 346 9.17 24.70 4.73
N TRP A 347 10.40 24.53 5.19
CA TRP A 347 10.91 23.24 5.64
C TRP A 347 11.69 23.39 6.95
N ASP A 348 11.24 22.70 7.99
CA ASP A 348 11.95 22.45 9.24
C ASP A 348 12.33 20.97 9.41
N ALA A 349 13.35 20.72 10.23
CA ALA A 349 13.85 19.37 10.58
C ALA A 349 14.46 19.38 12.00
#